data_AF-V8NL35-F1
#
_entry.id   AF-V8NL35-F1
#
_cell.length_a   1.000
_cell.length_b   1.000
_cell.length_c   1.000
_cell.angle_alpha   90.00
_cell.angle_beta   90.00
_cell.angle_gamma   90.00
#
_symmetry.space_group_name_H-M   'P 1'
#
loop_
_entity.id
_entity.type
_entity.pdbx_description
1 polymer ?
#
loop_
_entity_poly.entity_id
_entity_poly.type
_entity_poly.pdbx_seq_one_letter_code
_entity_poly.pdbx_strand_id
1 'polypeptide(L)'
;RFSFPFCSGKVTQLFSHNLLSLHEQSKRDQRLGVSLSPHRLLPRKNVITTKIPDTKGCQKCCTAKNTQNSCHFLCGALEAGVVLLQWYEPMQKFMLVKYFDFPLPSLLPIFEMLINPDEEYPVVCIGVTKGPPGQAVQFQVINLNSLTSWFISDKSEPSCCGFVQVTQLDNKTVMVLMDGCIQFVSPRGALLGSPPKLTFDVAVESV
;
A
#
# COMPACT_ATOMS: atom_id res chain seq x y z
N ARG A 1 5.93 13.48 -7.00
CA ARG A 1 5.34 12.21 -7.50
C ARG A 1 6.37 11.13 -7.23
N PHE A 2 6.17 10.31 -6.20
CA PHE A 2 7.05 9.19 -5.87
C PHE A 2 6.50 7.96 -6.60
N SER A 3 7.34 7.26 -7.34
CA SER A 3 7.01 5.95 -7.91
C SER A 3 7.15 4.88 -6.82
N PHE A 4 6.26 3.90 -6.89
CA PHE A 4 6.13 2.74 -6.00
C PHE A 4 7.49 2.14 -5.59
N PRO A 5 7.67 1.74 -4.32
CA PRO A 5 8.91 1.11 -3.90
C PRO A 5 9.01 -0.31 -4.49
N PHE A 6 10.12 -0.61 -5.15
CA PHE A 6 10.38 -1.92 -5.76
C PHE A 6 11.37 -2.71 -4.89
N CYS A 7 11.13 -4.00 -4.70
CA CYS A 7 12.05 -4.89 -3.97
C CYS A 7 13.25 -5.24 -4.87
N SER A 8 14.48 -4.91 -4.44
CA SER A 8 15.71 -5.24 -5.18
C SER A 8 16.81 -5.81 -4.26
N GLY A 9 17.41 -6.94 -4.66
CA GLY A 9 18.57 -7.58 -4.02
C GLY A 9 18.31 -8.91 -3.29
N LYS A 10 19.38 -9.56 -2.80
CA LYS A 10 19.35 -10.84 -2.02
C LYS A 10 18.60 -10.74 -0.69
N VAL A 11 18.31 -9.51 -0.25
CA VAL A 11 17.41 -9.20 0.86
C VAL A 11 16.46 -8.14 0.35
N THR A 12 15.16 -8.41 0.37
CA THR A 12 14.16 -7.47 -0.13
C THR A 12 14.16 -6.20 0.73
N GLN A 13 14.13 -5.03 0.09
CA GLN A 13 14.11 -3.76 0.79
C GLN A 13 13.49 -2.67 -0.08
N LEU A 14 12.84 -1.70 0.56
CA LEU A 14 12.20 -0.58 -0.13
C LEU A 14 13.18 0.56 -0.40
N PHE A 15 13.00 1.17 -1.57
CA PHE A 15 13.73 2.34 -2.02
C PHE A 15 12.75 3.43 -2.45
N SER A 16 13.09 4.68 -2.20
CA SER A 16 12.38 5.85 -2.69
C SER A 16 13.16 6.47 -3.84
N HIS A 17 12.46 6.87 -4.90
CA HIS A 17 13.05 7.46 -6.09
C HIS A 17 12.54 8.88 -6.32
N ASN A 18 13.45 9.82 -6.58
CA ASN A 18 13.09 11.15 -7.04
C ASN A 18 12.92 11.15 -8.56
N LEU A 19 11.66 11.04 -9.01
CA LEU A 19 11.32 11.00 -10.43
C LEU A 19 11.72 12.24 -11.21
N LEU A 20 11.72 13.43 -10.59
CA LEU A 20 12.13 14.67 -11.27
C LEU A 20 13.62 14.61 -11.57
N SER A 21 14.43 14.23 -10.58
CA SER A 21 15.88 14.06 -10.76
C SER A 21 16.22 12.94 -11.75
N LEU A 22 15.48 11.81 -11.73
CA LEU A 22 15.62 10.74 -12.72
C LEU A 22 15.34 11.24 -14.14
N HIS A 23 14.27 12.01 -14.30
CA HIS A 23 13.88 12.55 -15.60
C HIS A 23 14.89 13.55 -16.15
N GLU A 24 15.38 14.44 -15.29
CA GLU A 24 16.44 15.38 -15.67
C GLU A 24 17.74 14.69 -16.04
N GLN A 25 18.11 13.63 -15.33
CA GLN A 25 19.27 12.81 -15.64
C GLN A 25 19.09 12.09 -17.00
N SER A 26 17.95 11.42 -17.21
CA SER A 26 17.63 10.76 -18.48
C SER A 26 17.71 11.72 -19.66
N LYS A 27 17.19 12.95 -19.51
CA LYS A 27 17.31 13.99 -20.54
C LYS A 27 18.75 14.44 -20.81
N ARG A 28 19.62 14.48 -19.80
CA ARG A 28 21.05 14.81 -20.01
C ARG A 28 21.77 13.67 -20.73
N ASP A 29 21.53 12.44 -20.33
CA ASP A 29 22.19 11.26 -20.91
C ASP A 29 21.80 11.08 -22.37
N GLN A 30 20.53 11.33 -22.73
CA GLN A 30 20.07 11.33 -24.13
C GLN A 30 20.70 12.43 -24.99
N ARG A 31 20.99 13.61 -24.42
CA ARG A 31 21.61 14.73 -25.16
C ARG A 31 23.10 14.54 -25.39
N LEU A 32 23.78 13.80 -24.51
CA LEU A 32 25.23 13.62 -24.56
C LEU A 32 25.66 12.40 -25.37
N GLY A 33 24.74 11.48 -25.74
CA GLY A 33 25.05 10.28 -26.52
C GLY A 33 26.06 9.33 -25.84
N VAL A 34 26.37 9.56 -24.56
CA VAL A 34 27.40 8.86 -23.80
C VAL A 34 26.75 8.24 -22.56
N SER A 35 26.78 6.91 -22.50
CA SER A 35 26.59 6.18 -21.25
C SER A 35 27.69 6.60 -20.28
N LEU A 36 27.36 7.45 -19.32
CA LEU A 36 28.30 7.87 -18.29
C LEU A 36 28.46 6.71 -17.28
N SER A 37 29.67 6.17 -17.25
CA SER A 37 30.16 5.16 -16.29
C SER A 37 29.75 5.50 -14.83
N PRO A 38 29.37 4.50 -14.01
CA PRO A 38 28.84 4.70 -12.66
C PRO A 38 29.85 5.27 -11.64
N HIS A 39 31.09 5.54 -12.04
CA HIS A 39 32.18 5.96 -11.15
C HIS A 39 32.46 7.46 -11.11
N ARG A 40 31.70 8.32 -11.80
CA ARG A 40 31.82 9.78 -11.60
C ARG A 40 30.95 10.22 -10.42
N LEU A 41 31.63 10.69 -9.38
CA LEU A 41 31.08 11.30 -8.16
C LEU A 41 29.97 12.31 -8.50
N LEU A 42 28.72 11.86 -8.45
CA LEU A 42 27.57 12.74 -8.55
C LEU A 42 27.62 13.73 -7.36
N PRO A 43 27.31 15.02 -7.58
CA PRO A 43 27.15 15.95 -6.47
C PRO A 43 26.16 15.37 -5.46
N ARG A 44 26.56 15.33 -4.17
CA ARG A 44 25.77 14.80 -3.03
C ARG A 44 24.31 15.30 -2.94
N LYS A 45 23.95 16.34 -3.70
CA LYS A 45 22.61 16.95 -3.77
C LYS A 45 21.63 16.23 -4.70
N ASN A 46 22.06 15.23 -5.48
CA ASN A 46 21.20 14.50 -6.41
C ASN A 46 21.08 13.02 -6.00
N VAL A 47 20.69 12.76 -4.76
CA VAL A 47 20.35 11.39 -4.35
C VAL A 47 19.04 11.01 -5.05
N ILE A 48 19.20 10.35 -6.18
CA ILE A 48 18.13 9.93 -7.07
C ILE A 48 17.31 8.78 -6.47
N THR A 49 17.99 7.91 -5.73
CA THR A 49 17.43 6.72 -5.10
C THR A 49 17.94 6.65 -3.67
N THR A 50 17.02 6.54 -2.71
CA THR A 50 17.34 6.47 -1.28
C THR A 50 16.77 5.20 -0.69
N LYS A 51 17.60 4.45 0.03
CA LYS A 51 17.17 3.29 0.81
C LYS A 51 16.29 3.73 1.98
N ILE A 52 15.13 3.11 2.13
CA ILE A 52 14.24 3.40 3.25
C ILE A 52 14.68 2.56 4.45
N PRO A 53 15.01 3.17 5.60
CA PRO A 53 15.38 2.42 6.80
C PRO A 53 14.21 1.55 7.28
N ASP A 54 14.49 0.55 8.12
CA ASP A 54 13.47 -0.30 8.77
C ASP A 54 12.58 -1.13 7.83
N THR A 55 12.90 -1.19 6.53
CA THR A 55 12.13 -1.94 5.52
C THR A 55 12.87 -3.17 4.98
N LYS A 56 13.88 -3.66 5.71
CA LYS A 56 14.62 -4.87 5.33
C LYS A 56 13.74 -6.09 5.52
N GLY A 57 13.66 -6.94 4.50
CA GLY A 57 12.75 -8.10 4.47
C GLY A 57 11.32 -7.75 4.06
N CYS A 58 11.09 -6.57 3.48
CA CYS A 58 9.76 -6.18 3.01
C CYS A 58 9.29 -7.08 1.87
N GLN A 59 8.12 -7.70 2.05
CA GLN A 59 7.53 -8.63 1.09
C GLN A 59 6.48 -7.94 0.22
N LYS A 60 5.71 -7.02 0.81
CA LYS A 60 4.68 -6.24 0.13
C LYS A 60 4.58 -4.87 0.78
N CYS A 61 4.14 -3.87 0.03
CA CYS A 61 4.04 -2.51 0.51
C CYS A 61 2.93 -1.76 -0.21
N CYS A 62 2.39 -0.75 0.47
CA CYS A 62 1.40 0.16 -0.11
C CYS A 62 1.65 1.59 0.38
N THR A 63 1.08 2.55 -0.32
CA THR A 63 1.17 3.98 0.02
C THR A 63 -0.21 4.59 0.09
N ALA A 64 -0.42 5.49 1.03
CA ALA A 64 -1.70 6.18 1.21
C ALA A 64 -1.44 7.68 1.40
N LYS A 65 -2.35 8.50 0.87
CA LYS A 65 -2.30 9.96 1.04
C LYS A 65 -3.56 10.44 1.74
N ASN A 66 -3.41 10.95 2.95
CA ASN A 66 -4.50 11.64 3.61
C ASN A 66 -4.61 13.05 3.02
N THR A 67 -5.72 13.32 2.35
CA THR A 67 -5.96 14.59 1.65
C THR A 67 -6.28 15.74 2.60
N GLN A 68 -6.71 15.47 3.84
CA GLN A 68 -7.10 16.50 4.79
C GLN A 68 -5.88 17.16 5.46
N ASN A 69 -4.91 16.35 5.90
CA ASN A 69 -3.70 16.82 6.57
C ASN A 69 -2.46 16.79 5.67
N SER A 70 -2.61 16.41 4.39
CA SER A 70 -1.51 16.22 3.43
C SER A 70 -0.44 15.23 3.88
N CYS A 71 -0.75 14.33 4.82
CA CYS A 71 0.17 13.29 5.26
C CYS A 71 0.26 12.17 4.20
N HIS A 72 1.48 11.76 3.91
CA HIS A 72 1.77 10.63 3.04
C HIS A 72 2.34 9.49 3.87
N PHE A 73 1.67 8.34 3.82
CA PHE A 73 2.07 7.14 4.53
C PHE A 73 2.61 6.10 3.56
N LEU A 74 3.59 5.35 4.03
CA LEU A 74 4.14 4.15 3.41
C LEU A 74 4.03 3.03 4.44
N CYS A 75 3.43 1.91 4.04
CA CYS A 75 3.32 0.73 4.87
C CYS A 75 4.07 -0.42 4.22
N GLY A 76 4.83 -1.17 5.02
CA GLY A 76 5.58 -2.34 4.57
C GLY A 76 5.24 -3.57 5.41
N ALA A 77 4.92 -4.67 4.74
CA ALA A 77 4.77 -6.00 5.32
C ALA A 77 6.14 -6.66 5.44
N LEU A 78 6.57 -6.95 6.67
CA LEU A 78 7.79 -7.67 7.00
C LEU A 78 7.42 -9.09 7.49
N GLU A 79 8.42 -9.96 7.62
CA GLU A 79 8.20 -11.33 8.12
C GLU A 79 7.61 -11.36 9.54
N ALA A 80 8.08 -10.47 10.42
CA ALA A 80 7.68 -10.41 11.83
C ALA A 80 6.68 -9.28 12.16
N GLY A 81 6.15 -8.56 11.16
CA GLY A 81 5.26 -7.44 11.45
C GLY A 81 5.02 -6.47 10.32
N VAL A 82 4.50 -5.31 10.68
CA VAL A 82 4.22 -4.22 9.76
C VAL A 82 4.93 -2.95 10.22
N VAL A 83 5.57 -2.25 9.28
CA VAL A 83 6.11 -0.92 9.49
C VAL A 83 5.20 0.13 8.87
N LEU A 84 4.89 1.17 9.63
CA LEU A 84 4.25 2.39 9.15
C LEU A 84 5.29 3.50 9.16
N LEU A 85 5.51 4.11 7.99
CA LEU A 85 6.37 5.26 7.81
C LEU A 85 5.56 6.44 7.28
N GLN A 86 5.98 7.65 7.63
CA GLN A 86 5.39 8.89 7.16
C GLN A 86 6.43 9.74 6.43
N TRP A 87 6.01 10.37 5.33
CA TRP A 87 6.84 11.31 4.60
C TRP A 87 7.08 12.58 5.42
N TYR A 88 8.35 12.93 5.61
CA TYR A 88 8.76 14.15 6.28
C TYR A 88 9.34 15.13 5.26
N GLU A 89 8.53 16.11 4.86
CA GLU A 89 8.85 17.09 3.82
C GLU A 89 10.19 17.81 4.05
N PRO A 90 10.54 18.30 5.26
CA PRO A 90 11.80 19.03 5.47
C PRO A 90 13.07 18.22 5.20
N MET A 91 13.02 16.89 5.37
CA MET A 91 14.16 16.00 5.08
C MET A 91 13.98 15.18 3.81
N GLN A 92 12.86 15.33 3.12
CA GLN A 92 12.50 14.58 1.91
C GLN A 92 12.72 13.07 2.05
N LYS A 93 12.25 12.49 3.15
CA LYS A 93 12.37 11.05 3.41
C LYS A 93 11.20 10.51 4.21
N PHE A 94 10.99 9.20 4.11
CA PHE A 94 10.09 8.47 5.02
C PHE A 94 10.78 8.26 6.37
N MET A 95 10.06 8.58 7.45
CA MET A 95 10.47 8.33 8.83
C MET A 95 9.56 7.29 9.44
N LEU A 96 10.13 6.37 10.23
CA LEU A 96 9.38 5.38 10.97
C LEU A 96 8.44 6.08 11.95
N VAL A 97 7.16 5.73 11.90
CA VAL A 97 6.13 6.18 12.84
C VAL A 97 5.86 5.08 13.85
N LYS A 98 5.59 3.87 13.35
CA LYS A 98 5.21 2.73 14.18
C LYS A 98 5.70 1.42 13.59
N TYR A 99 6.18 0.55 14.47
CA TYR A 99 6.38 -0.87 14.18
C TYR A 99 5.29 -1.65 14.91
N PHE A 100 4.62 -2.55 14.21
CA PHE A 100 3.61 -3.43 14.78
C PHE A 100 4.06 -4.87 14.63
N ASP A 101 4.46 -5.48 15.74
CA ASP A 101 4.91 -6.87 15.80
C ASP A 101 3.71 -7.79 15.63
N PHE A 102 3.71 -8.53 14.52
CA PHE A 102 2.59 -9.37 14.15
C PHE A 102 3.01 -10.42 13.10
N PRO A 103 2.78 -11.73 13.35
CA PRO A 103 3.08 -12.76 12.36
C PRO A 103 2.10 -12.68 11.19
N LEU A 104 2.52 -12.04 10.10
CA LEU A 104 1.70 -11.95 8.90
C LEU A 104 1.51 -13.33 8.27
N PRO A 105 0.35 -13.60 7.65
CA PRO A 105 0.16 -14.80 6.84
C PRO A 105 1.23 -14.92 5.75
N SER A 106 1.63 -16.15 5.41
CA SER A 106 2.63 -16.40 4.36
C SER A 106 2.20 -15.88 2.98
N LEU A 107 0.88 -15.85 2.73
CA LEU A 107 0.28 -15.23 1.55
C LEU A 107 -0.53 -14.01 1.98
N LEU A 108 -0.15 -12.84 1.45
CA LEU A 108 -0.83 -11.56 1.66
C LEU A 108 -1.52 -11.14 0.34
N PRO A 109 -2.70 -11.71 0.01
CA PRO A 109 -3.39 -11.40 -1.25
C PRO A 109 -3.73 -9.91 -1.33
N ILE A 110 -4.11 -9.31 -0.21
CA ILE A 110 -4.44 -7.89 -0.09
C ILE A 110 -3.44 -7.25 0.88
N PHE A 111 -3.00 -6.03 0.56
CA PHE A 111 -2.21 -5.21 1.47
C PHE A 111 -2.42 -3.74 1.09
N GLU A 112 -3.55 -3.19 1.53
CA GLU A 112 -4.01 -1.85 1.13
C GLU A 112 -4.29 -1.00 2.36
N MET A 113 -3.78 0.23 2.39
CA MET A 113 -4.10 1.18 3.47
C MET A 113 -5.43 1.87 3.18
N LEU A 114 -6.36 1.80 4.14
CA LEU A 114 -7.63 2.52 4.11
C LEU A 114 -7.55 3.71 5.06
N ILE A 115 -7.71 4.90 4.51
CA ILE A 115 -7.68 6.17 5.24
C ILE A 115 -9.07 6.42 5.80
N ASN A 116 -9.13 6.58 7.12
CA ASN A 116 -10.28 7.11 7.82
C ASN A 116 -9.94 8.54 8.29
N PRO A 117 -10.72 9.57 7.92
CA PRO A 117 -10.49 10.94 8.37
C PRO A 117 -10.58 11.13 9.89
N ASP A 118 -11.28 10.22 10.58
CA ASP A 118 -11.49 10.29 12.02
C ASP A 118 -10.35 9.63 12.83
N GLU A 119 -9.37 9.02 12.18
CA GLU A 119 -8.26 8.28 12.79
C GLU A 119 -6.91 8.94 12.51
N GLU A 120 -5.94 8.75 13.41
CA GLU A 120 -4.60 9.32 13.26
C GLU A 120 -3.81 8.64 12.13
N TYR A 121 -3.89 7.31 12.06
CA TYR A 121 -3.20 6.47 11.10
C TYR A 121 -4.20 5.67 10.24
N PRO A 122 -3.84 5.36 8.98
CA PRO A 122 -4.64 4.45 8.17
C PRO A 122 -4.67 3.05 8.78
N VAL A 123 -5.77 2.33 8.55
CA VAL A 123 -5.84 0.89 8.84
C VAL A 123 -5.32 0.12 7.64
N VAL A 124 -4.74 -1.06 7.86
CA VAL A 124 -4.19 -1.89 6.77
C VAL A 124 -5.12 -3.06 6.50
N CYS A 125 -5.80 -3.05 5.36
CA CYS A 125 -6.61 -4.16 4.88
C CYS A 125 -5.72 -5.28 4.35
N ILE A 126 -5.83 -6.46 4.95
CA ILE A 126 -5.08 -7.67 4.60
C ILE A 126 -5.98 -8.77 4.03
N GLY A 127 -7.29 -8.58 4.09
CA GLY A 127 -8.28 -9.56 3.62
C GLY A 127 -9.68 -8.93 3.52
N VAL A 128 -10.56 -9.58 2.77
CA VAL A 128 -11.97 -9.22 2.68
C VAL A 128 -12.80 -10.48 2.56
N THR A 129 -13.97 -10.47 3.18
CA THR A 129 -14.93 -11.58 3.19
C THR A 129 -16.34 -11.04 2.96
N LYS A 130 -17.31 -11.92 2.69
CA LYS A 130 -18.72 -11.53 2.64
C LYS A 130 -19.16 -11.00 3.99
N GLY A 131 -19.83 -9.85 4.00
CA GLY A 131 -20.29 -9.22 5.23
C GLY A 131 -21.45 -9.98 5.87
N PRO A 132 -21.68 -9.80 7.19
CA PRO A 132 -22.90 -10.24 7.85
C PRO A 132 -24.14 -9.49 7.30
N PRO A 133 -25.38 -9.93 7.62
CA PRO A 133 -26.59 -9.25 7.20
C PRO A 133 -26.54 -7.73 7.49
N GLY A 134 -26.67 -6.91 6.45
CA GLY A 134 -26.57 -5.44 6.55
C GLY A 134 -25.21 -4.85 6.16
N GLN A 135 -24.17 -5.66 5.96
CA GLN A 135 -22.89 -5.25 5.37
C GLN A 135 -22.65 -6.00 4.06
N ALA A 136 -22.09 -5.34 3.05
CA ALA A 136 -21.73 -6.00 1.79
C ALA A 136 -20.50 -6.88 1.97
N VAL A 137 -19.50 -6.35 2.66
CA VAL A 137 -18.22 -7.00 2.89
C VAL A 137 -17.75 -6.74 4.31
N GLN A 138 -16.91 -7.64 4.82
CA GLN A 138 -16.18 -7.48 6.07
C GLN A 138 -14.68 -7.45 5.76
N PHE A 139 -14.05 -6.31 6.04
CA PHE A 139 -12.61 -6.16 5.88
C PHE A 139 -11.87 -6.76 7.08
N GLN A 140 -10.83 -7.54 6.79
CA GLN A 140 -9.85 -7.96 7.78
C GLN A 140 -8.75 -6.91 7.79
N VAL A 141 -8.66 -6.16 8.89
CA VAL A 141 -7.77 -4.99 8.99
C VAL A 141 -6.83 -5.09 10.19
N ILE A 142 -5.62 -4.58 10.01
CA ILE A 142 -4.68 -4.27 11.09
C ILE A 142 -4.94 -2.82 11.49
N ASN A 143 -5.44 -2.61 12.71
CA ASN A 143 -5.63 -1.28 13.25
C ASN A 143 -4.32 -0.76 13.85
N LEU A 144 -3.67 0.20 13.18
CA LEU A 144 -2.41 0.80 13.62
C LEU A 144 -2.59 1.87 14.69
N ASN A 145 -3.81 2.31 15.00
CA ASN A 145 -4.11 3.28 16.07
C ASN A 145 -4.20 2.64 17.45
N SER A 146 -4.42 1.31 17.51
CA SER A 146 -4.50 0.56 18.77
C SER A 146 -3.19 -0.17 19.11
N LEU A 147 -3.03 -0.57 20.38
CA LEU A 147 -1.93 -1.44 20.84
C LEU A 147 -2.31 -2.92 20.77
N THR A 148 -3.61 -3.22 20.66
CA THR A 148 -4.17 -4.57 20.58
C THR A 148 -4.96 -4.71 19.28
N SER A 149 -4.30 -5.15 18.21
CA SER A 149 -4.96 -5.47 16.94
C SER A 149 -5.42 -6.92 16.96
N TRP A 150 -6.46 -7.19 17.74
CA TRP A 150 -7.10 -8.52 17.75
C TRP A 150 -7.96 -8.65 16.50
N PHE A 151 -7.74 -9.71 15.74
CA PHE A 151 -8.59 -10.12 14.63
C PHE A 151 -10.05 -10.16 15.06
N ILE A 152 -10.91 -9.39 14.38
CA ILE A 152 -12.35 -9.64 14.43
C ILE A 152 -12.73 -10.35 13.14
N SER A 153 -12.42 -11.64 13.09
CA SER A 153 -13.36 -12.65 12.61
C SER A 153 -12.81 -14.04 12.89
N ASP A 154 -13.69 -14.90 13.41
CA ASP A 154 -13.47 -16.30 13.71
C ASP A 154 -12.83 -17.06 12.55
N LYS A 155 -12.19 -18.17 12.93
CA LYS A 155 -11.61 -19.26 12.13
C LYS A 155 -12.55 -19.78 11.02
N SER A 156 -12.88 -18.94 10.06
CA SER A 156 -13.45 -19.33 8.79
C SER A 156 -12.32 -19.18 7.79
N GLU A 157 -11.88 -20.33 7.27
CA GLU A 157 -11.04 -20.42 6.07
C GLU A 157 -11.48 -19.37 5.04
N PRO A 158 -10.55 -18.73 4.31
CA PRO A 158 -10.94 -17.78 3.27
C PRO A 158 -11.83 -18.49 2.25
N SER A 159 -13.14 -18.32 2.39
CA SER A 159 -14.14 -18.92 1.49
C SER A 159 -14.19 -18.23 0.13
N CYS A 160 -13.24 -17.33 -0.14
CA CYS A 160 -13.11 -16.62 -1.40
C CYS A 160 -12.19 -17.41 -2.31
N CYS A 161 -12.79 -18.24 -3.16
CA CYS A 161 -12.10 -18.93 -4.24
C CYS A 161 -11.94 -17.95 -5.42
N GLY A 162 -10.84 -17.20 -5.50
CA GLY A 162 -10.57 -16.34 -6.65
C GLY A 162 -9.66 -15.15 -6.40
N PHE A 163 -9.42 -14.36 -7.45
CA PHE A 163 -8.68 -13.11 -7.39
C PHE A 163 -9.45 -12.06 -6.58
N VAL A 164 -8.77 -11.40 -5.64
CA VAL A 164 -9.36 -10.40 -4.75
C VAL A 164 -8.53 -9.13 -4.76
N GLN A 165 -9.19 -7.99 -4.94
CA GLN A 165 -8.55 -6.68 -4.93
C GLN A 165 -9.37 -5.68 -4.14
N VAL A 166 -8.69 -4.82 -3.38
CA VAL A 166 -9.27 -3.71 -2.64
C VAL A 166 -8.52 -2.44 -3.02
N THR A 167 -9.23 -1.38 -3.33
CA THR A 167 -8.63 -0.07 -3.66
C THR A 167 -9.54 1.04 -3.16
N GLN A 168 -9.01 1.93 -2.33
CA GLN A 168 -9.76 3.09 -1.87
C GLN A 168 -9.75 4.19 -2.94
N LEU A 169 -10.94 4.62 -3.36
CA LEU A 169 -11.09 5.66 -4.39
C LEU A 169 -11.15 7.07 -3.79
N ASP A 170 -11.86 7.19 -2.66
CA ASP A 170 -11.99 8.43 -1.90
C ASP A 170 -12.24 8.13 -0.40
N ASN A 171 -12.54 9.16 0.40
CA ASN A 171 -12.75 9.01 1.84
C ASN A 171 -14.02 8.24 2.23
N LYS A 172 -14.94 7.98 1.30
CA LYS A 172 -16.24 7.31 1.50
C LYS A 172 -16.41 6.07 0.64
N THR A 173 -15.54 5.85 -0.35
CA THR A 173 -15.70 4.82 -1.36
C THR A 173 -14.47 3.94 -1.44
N VAL A 174 -14.68 2.64 -1.23
CA VAL A 174 -13.72 1.57 -1.44
C VAL A 174 -14.27 0.63 -2.51
N MET A 175 -13.47 0.38 -3.53
CA MET A 175 -13.76 -0.60 -4.57
C MET A 175 -13.23 -1.96 -4.12
N VAL A 176 -14.08 -2.98 -4.20
CA VAL A 176 -13.75 -4.36 -3.85
C VAL A 176 -14.10 -5.27 -5.02
N LEU A 177 -13.11 -5.98 -5.53
CA LEU A 177 -13.27 -7.08 -6.47
C LEU A 177 -13.20 -8.39 -5.68
N MET A 178 -14.29 -9.15 -5.66
CA MET A 178 -14.40 -10.43 -4.97
C MET A 178 -15.43 -11.29 -5.69
N ASP A 179 -15.16 -12.59 -5.84
CA ASP A 179 -16.03 -13.55 -6.54
C ASP A 179 -16.43 -13.08 -7.96
N GLY A 180 -15.49 -12.48 -8.71
CA GLY A 180 -15.73 -11.99 -10.07
C GLY A 180 -16.66 -10.76 -10.18
N CYS A 181 -17.01 -10.14 -9.05
CA CYS A 181 -17.87 -8.97 -8.99
C CYS A 181 -17.13 -7.76 -8.42
N ILE A 182 -17.33 -6.58 -9.02
CA ILE A 182 -16.90 -5.30 -8.41
C ILE A 182 -18.06 -4.72 -7.58
N GLN A 183 -17.75 -4.36 -6.35
CA GLN A 183 -18.65 -3.69 -5.42
C GLN A 183 -18.01 -2.39 -4.93
N PHE A 184 -18.84 -1.36 -4.75
CA PHE A 184 -18.45 -0.10 -4.13
C PHE A 184 -19.07 -0.02 -2.74
N VAL A 185 -18.22 0.03 -1.72
CA VAL A 185 -18.61 -0.01 -0.32
C VAL A 185 -17.98 1.15 0.43
N SER A 186 -18.50 1.46 1.61
CA SER A 186 -17.84 2.38 2.53
C SER A 186 -16.53 1.77 3.06
N PRO A 187 -15.62 2.57 3.64
CA PRO A 187 -14.44 2.05 4.35
C PRO A 187 -14.79 1.11 5.51
N ARG A 188 -16.06 1.08 5.95
CA ARG A 188 -16.59 0.16 6.96
C ARG A 188 -17.29 -1.08 6.38
N GLY A 189 -17.28 -1.25 5.05
CA GLY A 189 -17.86 -2.42 4.36
C GLY A 189 -19.36 -2.35 4.06
N ALA A 190 -20.01 -1.20 4.31
CA ALA A 190 -21.44 -1.02 4.03
C ALA A 190 -21.67 -0.70 2.54
N LEU A 191 -22.79 -1.17 1.96
CA LEU A 191 -23.18 -0.79 0.60
C LEU A 191 -23.43 0.72 0.53
N LEU A 192 -22.87 1.36 -0.50
CA LEU A 192 -23.27 2.72 -0.85
C LEU A 192 -24.64 2.65 -1.54
N GLY A 193 -25.53 3.62 -1.26
CA GLY A 193 -26.95 3.57 -1.65
C GLY A 193 -27.27 3.51 -3.15
N SER A 194 -26.25 3.61 -4.01
CA SER A 194 -26.38 3.40 -5.46
C SER A 194 -25.04 3.03 -6.09
N PRO A 195 -24.60 1.76 -6.09
CA PRO A 195 -23.42 1.37 -6.83
C PRO A 195 -23.84 0.73 -8.17
N PRO A 196 -23.20 1.06 -9.30
CA PRO A 196 -23.24 0.20 -10.46
C PRO A 196 -22.51 -1.10 -10.07
N LYS A 197 -23.26 -2.16 -9.74
CA LYS A 197 -22.68 -3.49 -9.58
C LYS A 197 -22.28 -3.97 -10.97
N LEU A 198 -20.98 -4.00 -11.24
CA LEU A 198 -20.44 -4.58 -12.47
C LEU A 198 -20.07 -6.05 -12.21
N THR A 199 -20.72 -6.94 -12.94
CA THR A 199 -20.39 -8.36 -13.01
C THR A 199 -19.57 -8.60 -14.26
N PHE A 200 -18.47 -9.35 -14.14
CA PHE A 200 -17.69 -9.78 -15.29
C PHE A 200 -18.10 -11.21 -15.65
N ASP A 201 -18.36 -11.44 -16.94
CA ASP A 201 -18.64 -12.79 -17.46
C ASP A 201 -17.36 -13.59 -17.76
N VAL A 202 -16.19 -13.00 -17.48
CA VAL A 202 -14.86 -13.57 -17.76
C VAL A 202 -14.00 -13.46 -16.50
N ALA A 203 -13.16 -14.47 -16.27
CA ALA A 203 -12.20 -14.47 -15.16
C ALA A 203 -11.28 -13.24 -15.26
N VAL A 204 -11.25 -12.43 -14.20
CA VAL A 204 -10.37 -11.26 -14.10
C VAL A 204 -9.01 -11.73 -13.62
N GLU A 205 -8.03 -11.72 -14.52
CA GLU A 205 -6.63 -11.97 -14.21
C GLU A 205 -5.85 -10.64 -14.26
N SER A 206 -4.93 -10.43 -13.32
CA SER A 206 -3.99 -9.30 -13.38
C SER A 206 -2.87 -9.63 -14.36
N VAL A 207 -2.59 -8.70 -15.28
CA VAL A 207 -1.36 -8.70 -16.10
C VAL A 207 -0.16 -8.30 -15.24
#